data_AF-A0A969HUK1-F1
#
_entry.id   AF-A0A969HUK1-F1
#
_cell.length_a   1.000
_cell.length_b   1.000
_cell.length_c   1.000
_cell.angle_alpha   90.00
_cell.angle_beta   90.00
_cell.angle_gamma   90.00
#
_symmetry.space_group_name_H-M   'P 1'
#
loop_
_entity.id
_entity.type
_entity.pdbx_description
1 polymer ?
#
loop_
_entity_poly.entity_id
_entity_poly.type
_entity_poly.pdbx_seq_one_letter_code
_entity_poly.pdbx_strand_id
1 'polypeptide(L)'
;MVGFDAEDNGRLDGWDWIVGSRYMADNLDITPDGMILADMVGDADQQLYYEGNSTVVLREAIWQVAADLGYSSFIPRQRFTVLDDHVPFIQKGIPAVDMIDLDYPYWHTTADTLDKISTASLETVGRTVQEWLLLGTPGLPQPEVLRRTFLPRIVRNQGT
;
A
#
# COMPACT_ATOMS: atom_id res chain seq x y z
N MET A 1 -10.92 5.71 -0.31
CA MET A 1 -10.08 5.52 0.88
C MET A 1 -10.98 5.05 2.00
N VAL A 2 -10.52 4.08 2.79
CA VAL A 2 -11.24 3.50 3.93
C VAL A 2 -10.26 3.40 5.10
N GLY A 3 -10.72 3.65 6.33
CA GLY A 3 -10.00 3.31 7.55
C GLY A 3 -10.67 2.12 8.19
N PHE A 4 -9.92 1.03 8.40
CA PHE A 4 -10.41 -0.14 9.11
C PHE A 4 -10.32 0.09 10.62
N ASP A 5 -11.24 -0.51 11.36
CA ASP A 5 -11.29 -0.44 12.82
C ASP A 5 -11.03 -1.83 13.42
N ALA A 6 -10.57 -1.88 14.66
CA ALA A 6 -10.27 -3.11 15.40
C ALA A 6 -9.32 -4.08 14.65
N GLU A 7 -8.35 -3.54 13.90
CA GLU A 7 -7.26 -4.31 13.29
C GLU A 7 -6.37 -4.90 14.40
N ASP A 8 -5.86 -4.04 15.27
CA ASP A 8 -4.85 -4.33 16.30
C ASP A 8 -5.40 -4.85 17.65
N ASN A 9 -6.69 -5.22 17.70
CA ASN A 9 -7.34 -5.67 18.94
C ASN A 9 -7.05 -7.13 19.29
N GLY A 10 -6.30 -7.85 18.47
CA GLY A 10 -6.14 -9.29 18.63
C GLY A 10 -5.56 -9.67 20.00
N ARG A 11 -6.13 -10.72 20.60
CA ARG A 11 -5.79 -11.23 21.96
C ARG A 11 -6.25 -10.33 23.12
N LEU A 12 -6.94 -9.22 22.86
CA LEU A 12 -7.64 -8.44 23.88
C LEU A 12 -9.09 -8.93 23.96
N ASP A 13 -9.58 -9.32 25.14
CA ASP A 13 -10.98 -9.70 25.39
C ASP A 13 -11.61 -10.69 24.39
N GLY A 14 -10.80 -11.61 23.84
CA GLY A 14 -11.24 -12.61 22.87
C GLY A 14 -11.44 -12.10 21.44
N TRP A 15 -10.99 -10.89 21.14
CA TRP A 15 -10.99 -10.35 19.78
C TRP A 15 -9.92 -11.04 18.91
N ASP A 16 -10.28 -11.26 17.66
CA ASP A 16 -9.35 -11.59 16.57
C ASP A 16 -8.64 -10.31 16.07
N TRP A 17 -7.59 -10.48 15.28
CA TRP A 17 -6.98 -9.40 14.49
C TRP A 17 -7.86 -9.06 13.28
N ILE A 18 -7.61 -7.92 12.63
CA ILE A 18 -8.14 -7.55 11.30
C ILE A 18 -9.68 -7.63 11.20
N VAL A 19 -10.40 -7.32 12.29
CA VAL A 19 -11.86 -7.53 12.36
C VAL A 19 -12.60 -6.61 11.41
N GLY A 20 -12.20 -5.33 11.34
CA GLY A 20 -12.83 -4.34 10.46
C GLY A 20 -12.66 -4.65 8.98
N SER A 21 -11.45 -4.99 8.54
CA SER A 21 -11.19 -5.34 7.14
C SER A 21 -11.87 -6.64 6.73
N ARG A 22 -11.93 -7.64 7.62
CA ARG A 22 -12.69 -8.87 7.37
C ARG A 22 -14.17 -8.58 7.20
N TYR A 23 -14.75 -7.80 8.10
CA TYR A 23 -16.15 -7.38 7.98
C TYR A 23 -16.38 -6.63 6.66
N MET A 24 -15.51 -5.70 6.29
CA MET A 24 -15.65 -4.98 5.02
C MET A 24 -15.55 -5.93 3.81
N ALA A 25 -14.55 -6.81 3.74
CA ALA A 25 -14.36 -7.74 2.64
C ALA A 25 -15.54 -8.71 2.47
N ASP A 26 -16.23 -9.06 3.58
CA ASP A 26 -17.46 -9.86 3.56
C ASP A 26 -18.71 -9.08 3.12
N ASN A 27 -18.69 -7.74 3.18
CA ASN A 27 -19.86 -6.88 2.99
C ASN A 27 -19.62 -5.79 1.94
N LEU A 28 -18.83 -6.07 0.90
CA LEU A 28 -18.59 -5.13 -0.20
C LEU A 28 -19.83 -4.92 -1.06
N ASP A 29 -20.30 -3.67 -1.16
CA ASP A 29 -21.33 -3.27 -2.14
C ASP A 29 -20.78 -3.23 -3.57
N ILE A 30 -19.50 -2.86 -3.71
CA ILE A 30 -18.77 -2.76 -4.97
C ILE A 30 -17.45 -3.49 -4.79
N THR A 31 -17.17 -4.44 -5.68
CA THR A 31 -15.87 -5.11 -5.73
C THR A 31 -14.83 -4.19 -6.37
N PRO A 32 -13.77 -3.78 -5.65
CA PRO A 32 -12.70 -2.99 -6.23
C PRO A 32 -11.82 -3.85 -7.14
N ASP A 33 -11.19 -3.23 -8.14
CA ASP A 33 -10.21 -3.89 -9.00
C ASP A 33 -8.90 -4.26 -8.26
N GLY A 34 -8.63 -3.59 -7.14
CA GLY A 34 -7.56 -3.92 -6.23
C GLY A 34 -7.59 -3.10 -4.94
N MET A 35 -6.78 -3.49 -3.97
CA MET A 35 -6.66 -2.86 -2.66
C MET A 35 -5.18 -2.62 -2.33
N ILE A 36 -4.87 -1.44 -1.81
CA ILE A 36 -3.53 -1.07 -1.34
C ILE A 36 -3.67 -0.73 0.14
N LEU A 37 -2.97 -1.50 0.98
CA LEU A 37 -2.81 -1.23 2.40
C LEU A 37 -1.52 -0.44 2.62
N ALA A 38 -1.60 0.56 3.50
CA ALA A 38 -0.46 1.30 3.99
C ALA A 38 -0.47 1.16 5.51
N ASP A 39 0.42 0.33 6.04
CA ASP A 39 0.58 0.09 7.47
C ASP A 39 2.01 0.42 7.91
N MET A 40 2.16 1.10 9.05
CA MET A 40 3.48 1.49 9.58
C MET A 40 4.44 2.16 8.56
N VAL A 41 3.89 3.01 7.67
CA VAL A 41 4.63 3.68 6.57
C VAL A 41 5.33 5.00 6.96
N GLY A 42 5.54 5.21 8.26
CA GLY A 42 6.01 6.48 8.80
C GLY A 42 7.48 6.49 9.23
N ASP A 43 8.16 5.35 9.33
CA ASP A 43 9.47 5.24 9.97
C ASP A 43 10.55 6.09 9.29
N ALA A 44 11.48 6.66 10.05
CA ALA A 44 12.59 7.42 9.52
C ALA A 44 13.65 6.56 8.80
N ASP A 45 13.77 5.28 9.16
CA ASP A 45 14.65 4.30 8.49
C ASP A 45 13.82 3.27 7.67
N GLN A 46 12.78 3.76 6.99
CA GLN A 46 11.78 2.94 6.31
C GLN A 46 12.36 1.95 5.29
N GLN A 47 12.01 0.67 5.43
CA GLN A 47 12.35 -0.41 4.49
C GLN A 47 11.13 -1.26 4.12
N LEU A 48 10.56 -0.98 2.94
CA LEU A 48 9.40 -1.67 2.40
C LEU A 48 9.85 -2.85 1.53
N TYR A 49 9.87 -4.05 2.11
CA TYR A 49 10.08 -5.30 1.38
C TYR A 49 8.79 -5.82 0.76
N TYR A 50 8.87 -6.77 -0.17
CA TYR A 50 7.66 -7.48 -0.58
C TYR A 50 7.12 -8.32 0.59
N GLU A 51 5.91 -7.98 1.03
CA GLU A 51 5.11 -8.82 1.90
C GLU A 51 4.63 -10.07 1.12
N GLY A 52 4.64 -11.23 1.78
CA GLY A 52 4.51 -12.55 1.17
C GLY A 52 3.09 -12.96 0.77
N ASN A 53 2.05 -12.45 1.44
CA ASN A 53 0.66 -12.68 1.08
C ASN A 53 0.21 -11.78 -0.09
N SER A 54 0.84 -10.63 -0.25
CA SER A 54 0.52 -9.62 -1.27
C SER A 54 0.55 -10.17 -2.68
N THR A 55 -0.38 -9.69 -3.51
CA THR A 55 -0.52 -10.10 -4.91
C THR A 55 0.73 -9.72 -5.71
N VAL A 56 1.42 -10.72 -6.26
CA VAL A 56 2.73 -10.56 -6.92
C VAL A 56 2.73 -9.49 -8.01
N VAL A 57 1.77 -9.54 -8.92
CA VAL A 57 1.70 -8.58 -10.04
C VAL A 57 1.44 -7.16 -9.54
N LEU A 58 0.60 -7.00 -8.51
CA LEU A 58 0.26 -5.69 -7.96
C LEU A 58 1.45 -5.07 -7.20
N ARG A 59 2.10 -5.84 -6.32
CA ARG A 59 3.26 -5.36 -5.56
C ARG A 59 4.44 -5.01 -6.47
N GLU A 60 4.73 -5.82 -7.49
CA GLU A 60 5.82 -5.55 -8.44
C GLU A 60 5.55 -4.27 -9.25
N ALA A 61 4.30 -4.04 -9.67
CA ALA A 61 3.93 -2.83 -10.39
C ALA A 61 4.10 -1.56 -9.54
N ILE A 62 3.74 -1.60 -8.25
CA ILE A 62 3.90 -0.47 -7.33
C ILE A 62 5.37 -0.22 -7.01
N TRP A 63 6.15 -1.26 -6.73
CA TRP A 63 7.60 -1.12 -6.49
C TRP A 63 8.34 -0.61 -7.72
N GLN A 64 7.91 -0.98 -8.93
CA GLN A 64 8.50 -0.43 -10.15
C GLN A 64 8.27 1.09 -10.24
N VAL A 65 7.06 1.58 -9.91
CA VAL A 65 6.79 3.02 -9.85
C VAL A 65 7.69 3.71 -8.83
N ALA A 66 7.87 3.13 -7.64
CA ALA A 66 8.78 3.68 -6.64
C ALA A 66 10.23 3.74 -7.15
N ALA A 67 10.69 2.69 -7.83
CA ALA A 67 12.01 2.64 -8.44
C ALA A 67 12.19 3.70 -9.55
N ASP A 68 11.17 3.90 -10.39
CA ASP A 68 11.17 4.91 -11.46
C ASP A 68 11.20 6.35 -10.89
N LEU A 69 10.60 6.56 -9.72
CA LEU A 69 10.67 7.82 -8.95
C LEU A 69 12.00 7.98 -8.20
N GLY A 70 12.86 6.96 -8.17
CA GLY A 70 14.17 6.99 -7.53
C GLY A 70 14.15 6.69 -6.02
N TYR A 71 13.08 6.08 -5.50
CA TYR A 71 12.96 5.75 -4.09
C TYR A 71 13.60 4.40 -3.77
N SER A 72 14.61 4.40 -2.89
CA SER A 72 15.35 3.20 -2.49
C SER A 72 14.77 2.44 -1.30
N SER A 73 13.81 3.04 -0.58
CA SER A 73 13.13 2.40 0.56
C SER A 73 12.21 1.26 0.13
N PHE A 74 11.78 1.24 -1.13
CA PHE A 74 11.04 0.14 -1.75
C PHE A 74 12.01 -0.94 -2.24
N ILE A 75 12.16 -2.01 -1.47
CA ILE A 75 13.13 -3.08 -1.71
C ILE A 75 12.43 -4.25 -2.43
N PRO A 76 12.74 -4.55 -3.70
CA PRO A 76 12.03 -5.54 -4.50
C PRO A 76 12.48 -6.98 -4.17
N ARG A 77 12.38 -7.36 -2.90
CA ARG A 77 12.73 -8.67 -2.37
C ARG A 77 11.70 -9.10 -1.35
N GLN A 78 11.20 -10.32 -1.49
CA GLN A 78 10.34 -10.92 -0.48
C GLN A 78 11.13 -11.25 0.78
N ARG A 79 10.56 -10.90 1.93
CA ARG A 79 11.18 -11.14 3.24
C ARG A 79 10.19 -11.62 4.29
N PHE A 80 9.10 -10.89 4.49
CA PHE A 80 8.14 -11.14 5.55
C PHE A 80 6.83 -11.69 5.01
N THR A 81 6.01 -12.28 5.88
CA THR A 81 4.65 -12.73 5.56
C THR A 81 3.83 -12.56 6.82
N VAL A 82 2.80 -11.70 6.75
CA VAL A 82 2.04 -11.26 7.93
C VAL A 82 0.54 -11.36 7.68
N LEU A 83 -0.22 -11.67 8.73
CA LEU A 83 -1.66 -11.54 8.71
C LEU A 83 -1.98 -10.07 8.94
N ASP A 84 -2.57 -9.42 7.93
CA ASP A 84 -2.95 -8.01 7.97
C ASP A 84 -4.21 -7.79 7.10
N ASP A 85 -4.72 -6.56 7.07
CA ASP A 85 -6.01 -6.15 6.53
C ASP A 85 -6.17 -6.41 5.02
N HIS A 86 -5.09 -6.64 4.28
CA HIS A 86 -5.13 -7.03 2.88
C HIS A 86 -5.53 -8.50 2.68
N VAL A 87 -5.26 -9.38 3.66
CA VAL A 87 -5.48 -10.83 3.55
C VAL A 87 -6.95 -11.20 3.28
N PRO A 88 -7.95 -10.62 3.98
CA PRO A 88 -9.36 -10.90 3.68
C PRO A 88 -9.76 -10.59 2.23
N PHE A 89 -9.22 -9.52 1.64
CA PHE A 89 -9.49 -9.16 0.24
C PHE A 89 -8.93 -10.20 -0.72
N ILE A 90 -7.70 -10.68 -0.47
CA ILE A 90 -7.09 -11.76 -1.25
C ILE A 90 -7.92 -13.04 -1.17
N GLN A 91 -8.46 -13.37 0.00
CA GLN A 91 -9.35 -14.52 0.18
C GLN A 91 -10.68 -14.38 -0.60
N LYS A 92 -11.11 -13.16 -0.92
CA LYS A 92 -12.23 -12.87 -1.81
C LYS A 92 -11.86 -12.79 -3.29
N GLY A 93 -10.60 -13.05 -3.64
CA GLY A 93 -10.10 -12.98 -5.01
C GLY A 93 -9.85 -11.55 -5.50
N ILE A 94 -9.81 -10.57 -4.59
CA ILE A 94 -9.46 -9.18 -4.90
C ILE A 94 -7.94 -9.04 -4.79
N PRO A 95 -7.24 -8.58 -5.85
CA PRO A 95 -5.82 -8.27 -5.76
C PRO A 95 -5.55 -7.26 -4.65
N ALA A 96 -4.71 -7.61 -3.68
CA ALA A 96 -4.35 -6.71 -2.60
C ALA A 96 -2.83 -6.72 -2.34
N VAL A 97 -2.31 -5.59 -1.88
CA VAL A 97 -0.90 -5.41 -1.51
C VAL A 97 -0.82 -4.70 -0.17
N ASP A 98 0.18 -5.08 0.61
CA ASP A 98 0.56 -4.43 1.85
C ASP A 98 1.96 -3.81 1.74
N MET A 99 2.03 -2.52 2.08
CA MET A 99 3.26 -1.75 2.22
C MET A 99 3.48 -1.51 3.71
N ILE A 100 4.31 -2.36 4.32
CA ILE A 100 4.56 -2.37 5.76
C ILE A 100 6.06 -2.40 6.10
N ASP A 101 6.45 -1.67 7.15
CA ASP A 101 7.75 -1.88 7.80
C ASP A 101 7.65 -2.92 8.91
N LEU A 102 8.42 -3.99 8.80
CA LEU A 102 8.51 -4.99 9.86
C LEU A 102 9.89 -5.02 10.53
N ASP A 103 10.82 -4.15 10.13
CA ASP A 103 12.07 -3.90 10.84
C ASP A 103 11.95 -2.65 11.76
N TYR A 104 10.76 -2.45 12.37
CA TYR A 104 10.46 -1.31 13.25
C TYR A 104 10.46 -1.70 14.74
N PRO A 105 11.50 -1.35 15.52
CA PRO A 105 11.66 -1.83 16.90
C PRO A 105 10.68 -1.22 17.91
N TYR A 106 9.95 -0.17 17.53
CA TYR A 106 9.00 0.52 18.41
C TYR A 106 7.58 -0.04 18.32
N TRP A 107 7.31 -0.98 17.41
CA TRP A 107 6.02 -1.65 17.23
C TRP A 107 5.49 -2.24 18.54
N HIS A 108 4.22 -1.95 18.86
CA HIS A 108 3.57 -2.35 20.12
C HIS A 108 4.30 -1.91 21.40
N THR A 109 5.00 -0.77 21.36
CA THR A 109 5.60 -0.16 22.53
C THR A 109 5.08 1.26 22.75
N THR A 110 5.22 1.78 23.96
CA THR A 110 4.93 3.19 24.26
C THR A 110 5.93 4.17 23.63
N ALA A 111 6.97 3.67 22.96
CA ALA A 111 7.94 4.47 22.22
C ALA A 111 7.55 4.68 20.75
N ASP A 112 6.43 4.11 20.31
CA ASP A 112 5.83 4.43 19.01
C ASP A 112 5.19 5.81 19.07
N THR A 113 6.02 6.84 18.82
CA THR A 113 5.69 8.24 19.01
C THR A 113 6.12 9.07 17.80
N LEU A 114 5.57 10.29 17.67
CA LEU A 114 5.76 11.16 16.51
C LEU A 114 7.23 11.48 16.17
N ASP A 115 8.15 11.37 17.12
CA ASP A 115 9.59 11.57 16.87
C ASP A 115 10.24 10.45 16.05
N LYS A 116 9.53 9.34 15.79
CA LYS A 116 9.94 8.28 14.84
C LYS A 116 9.44 8.51 13.43
N ILE A 117 8.52 9.47 13.26
CA ILE A 117 7.85 9.71 11.99
C ILE A 117 8.69 10.64 11.11
N SER A 118 8.92 10.22 9.86
CA SER A 118 9.59 10.98 8.83
C SER A 118 8.61 11.46 7.76
N THR A 119 8.56 12.77 7.54
CA THR A 119 7.77 13.34 6.44
C THR A 119 8.28 12.88 5.07
N ALA A 120 9.58 12.57 4.95
CA ALA A 120 10.15 12.08 3.71
C ALA A 120 9.69 10.64 3.40
N SER A 121 9.53 9.79 4.42
CA SER A 121 9.01 8.43 4.28
C SER A 121 7.54 8.46 3.86
N LEU A 122 6.73 9.28 4.54
CA LEU A 122 5.33 9.51 4.18
C LEU A 122 5.18 10.06 2.76
N GLU A 123 6.03 11.02 2.35
CA GLU A 123 6.03 11.52 0.97
C GLU A 123 6.39 10.42 -0.03
N THR A 124 7.40 9.60 0.25
CA THR A 124 7.85 8.51 -0.62
C THR A 124 6.71 7.52 -0.91
N VAL A 125 5.99 7.08 0.13
CA VAL A 125 4.83 6.20 -0.05
C VAL A 125 3.68 6.91 -0.76
N GLY A 126 3.33 8.12 -0.31
CA GLY A 126 2.24 8.89 -0.89
C GLY A 126 2.42 9.20 -2.38
N ARG A 127 3.64 9.58 -2.81
CA ARG A 127 4.00 9.86 -4.20
C ARG A 127 3.96 8.61 -5.06
N THR A 128 4.47 7.50 -4.54
CA THR A 128 4.44 6.21 -5.24
C THR A 128 3.01 5.78 -5.54
N VAL A 129 2.13 5.79 -4.52
CA VAL A 129 0.71 5.43 -4.71
C VAL A 129 0.01 6.42 -5.63
N GLN A 130 0.26 7.72 -5.46
CA GLN A 130 -0.31 8.75 -6.32
C GLN A 130 0.06 8.52 -7.80
N GLU A 131 1.34 8.33 -8.09
CA GLU A 131 1.82 8.13 -9.46
C GLU A 131 1.28 6.82 -10.04
N TRP A 132 1.28 5.73 -9.27
CA TRP A 132 0.71 4.45 -9.71
C TRP A 132 -0.77 4.57 -10.07
N LEU A 133 -1.56 5.31 -9.26
CA LEU A 133 -2.97 5.57 -9.56
C LEU A 133 -3.16 6.45 -10.81
N LEU A 134 -2.25 7.42 -11.06
CA LEU A 134 -2.34 8.34 -12.20
C LEU A 134 -1.93 7.69 -13.52
N LEU A 135 -0.93 6.81 -13.51
CA LEU A 135 -0.50 6.07 -14.70
C LEU A 135 -1.63 5.20 -15.27
N GLY A 136 -2.52 4.74 -14.39
CA GLY A 136 -3.60 3.83 -14.74
C GLY A 136 -3.05 2.45 -15.06
N THR A 137 -3.70 1.40 -14.55
CA THR A 137 -3.29 0.02 -14.80
C THR A 137 -3.39 -0.41 -16.28
N PRO A 138 -2.32 -0.94 -16.89
CA PRO A 138 -2.45 -1.82 -18.04
C PRO A 138 -3.20 -3.09 -17.61
N GLY A 139 -4.46 -3.25 -18.05
CA GLY A 139 -5.24 -4.47 -17.81
C GLY A 139 -6.27 -4.42 -16.67
N LEU A 140 -6.42 -3.31 -15.94
CA LEU A 140 -7.61 -3.05 -15.10
C LEU A 140 -8.43 -1.88 -15.71
N PRO A 141 -9.76 -1.90 -15.59
CA PRO A 141 -10.60 -0.82 -16.11
C PRO A 141 -10.26 0.52 -15.44
N GLN A 142 -10.07 1.56 -16.25
CA GLN A 142 -9.74 2.90 -15.77
C GLN A 142 -11.00 3.64 -15.29
N PRO A 143 -11.00 4.26 -14.10
CA PRO A 143 -12.05 5.21 -13.72
C PRO A 143 -12.07 6.40 -14.68
N GLU A 144 -13.23 6.75 -15.24
CA GLU A 144 -13.38 7.85 -16.23
C GLU A 144 -12.86 9.23 -15.74
N VAL A 145 -12.73 9.40 -14.41
CA VAL A 145 -12.37 10.66 -13.75
C VAL A 145 -10.94 11.11 -14.01
N LEU A 146 -10.01 10.20 -14.32
CA LEU A 146 -8.59 10.52 -14.45
C LEU A 146 -8.18 11.09 -15.82
N ARG A 147 -9.07 11.05 -16.82
CA ARG A 147 -8.74 11.52 -18.19
C ARG A 147 -8.66 13.04 -18.36
N ARG A 148 -9.08 13.85 -17.39
CA ARG A 148 -9.27 15.31 -17.61
C ARG A 148 -8.30 16.25 -16.91
N THR A 149 -7.47 15.82 -15.96
CA THR A 149 -6.83 16.81 -15.06
C THR A 149 -5.30 16.77 -15.00
N PHE A 150 -4.61 15.67 -15.33
CA PHE A 150 -3.15 15.62 -15.16
C PHE A 150 -2.46 14.83 -16.29
N LEU A 151 -2.31 15.45 -17.45
CA LEU A 151 -1.23 15.11 -18.40
C LEU A 151 -0.37 16.37 -18.57
N PRO A 152 0.80 16.47 -17.90
CA PRO A 152 1.81 17.43 -18.31
C PRO A 152 2.28 17.06 -19.72
N ARG A 153 2.29 18.04 -20.61
CA ARG A 153 2.97 18.02 -21.91
C ARG A 153 4.41 17.52 -21.74
N ILE A 154 4.66 16.24 -21.95
CA ILE A 154 5.99 15.72 -22.26
C ILE A 154 5.89 14.95 -23.56
N VAL A 155 5.81 15.69 -24.68
CA VAL A 155 6.57 15.44 -25.92
C VAL A 155 6.66 16.77 -26.68
N ARG A 156 7.76 17.50 -26.49
CA ARG A 156 8.34 18.38 -27.52
C ARG A 156 9.83 18.08 -27.57
N ASN A 157 10.24 17.21 -28.51
CA ASN A 157 11.41 17.38 -29.37
C ASN A 157 11.79 16.06 -30.05
N GLN A 158 11.45 15.96 -31.34
CA GLN A 158 12.35 15.54 -32.42
C GLN A 158 11.93 16.45 -33.59
N GLY A 159 12.75 17.31 -34.18
CA GLY A 159 14.11 17.13 -34.67
C GLY A 159 14.04 17.36 -36.18
N THR A 160 14.42 18.57 -36.61
CA THR A 160 14.65 19.09 -38.00
C THR A 160 13.74 18.66 -39.14
#